data_AF-A0A8S2WZ58-F1
#
_entry.id   AF-A0A8S2WZ58-F1
#
_cell.length_a   1.000
_cell.length_b   1.000
_cell.length_c   1.000
_cell.angle_alpha   90.00
_cell.angle_beta   90.00
_cell.angle_gamma   90.00
#
_symmetry.space_group_name_H-M   'P 1'
#
loop_
_entity.id
_entity.type
_entity.pdbx_description
1 polymer ?
#
loop_
_entity_poly.entity_id
_entity_poly.type
_entity_poly.pdbx_seq_one_letter_code
_entity_poly.pdbx_strand_id
1 'polypeptide(L)'
;MWHETETEMLQLLKSIMRLDIDQSARRKAQDVFKIKDPDYYEYEGHIFFDDAMEEDENNEQIPNKFVQQLLGVIDRAATAVHECPMKIPPPFKTPTPYGGRLTWVLPGGNFLIAHIKDKTKIRHKKRWSQVMYMYYLLGYRLFGELNIIEKLYKKKRKKDSSKNKSKIFKGFGNLLNNMDNKLRIKV
;
A
#
# COMPACT_ATOMS: atom_id res chain seq x y z
N MET A 1 3.56 -10.55 7.88
CA MET A 1 4.73 -11.43 7.77
C MET A 1 5.47 -11.40 9.09
N TRP A 2 5.45 -12.52 9.80
CA TRP A 2 6.01 -12.69 11.14
C TRP A 2 6.38 -14.16 11.27
N HIS A 3 7.67 -14.48 11.42
CA HIS A 3 8.15 -15.86 11.51
C HIS A 3 7.91 -16.76 10.29
N GLU A 4 7.80 -16.20 9.08
CA GLU A 4 7.72 -17.00 7.85
C GLU A 4 9.07 -17.62 7.49
N THR A 5 9.05 -18.86 7.01
CA THR A 5 10.20 -19.55 6.46
C THR A 5 10.57 -19.01 5.07
N GLU A 6 11.79 -19.29 4.62
CA GLU A 6 12.25 -18.87 3.30
C GLU A 6 11.37 -19.43 2.18
N THR A 7 10.94 -20.68 2.32
CA THR A 7 10.05 -21.34 1.37
C THR A 7 8.68 -20.66 1.32
N GLU A 8 8.10 -20.30 2.45
CA GLU A 8 6.81 -19.58 2.52
C GLU A 8 6.91 -18.20 1.88
N MET A 9 7.98 -17.45 2.18
CA MET A 9 8.23 -16.14 1.53
C MET A 9 8.42 -16.28 0.02
N LEU A 10 9.13 -17.32 -0.43
CA LEU A 10 9.33 -17.60 -1.84
C LEU A 10 8.00 -17.90 -2.55
N GLN A 11 7.14 -18.72 -1.95
CA GLN A 11 5.83 -19.03 -2.52
C GLN A 11 4.91 -17.81 -2.56
N LEU A 12 4.92 -16.98 -1.51
CA LEU A 12 4.18 -15.72 -1.50
C LEU A 12 4.65 -14.80 -2.63
N LEU A 13 5.96 -14.60 -2.76
CA LEU A 13 6.53 -13.74 -3.80
C LEU A 13 6.26 -14.28 -5.20
N LYS A 14 6.30 -15.61 -5.41
CA LYS A 14 5.87 -16.22 -6.68
C LYS A 14 4.40 -15.89 -7.00
N SER A 15 3.52 -15.94 -6.01
CA SER A 15 2.11 -15.57 -6.18
C SER A 15 1.95 -14.10 -6.59
N ILE A 16 2.67 -13.19 -5.92
CA ILE A 16 2.69 -11.76 -6.25
C ILE A 16 3.21 -11.51 -7.68
N MET A 17 4.29 -12.18 -8.07
CA MET A 17 4.86 -12.03 -9.43
C MET A 17 3.91 -12.56 -10.51
N ARG A 18 3.17 -13.64 -10.25
CA ARG A 18 2.14 -14.14 -11.19
C ARG A 18 1.00 -13.14 -11.38
N LEU A 19 0.56 -12.50 -10.30
CA LEU A 19 -0.46 -11.43 -10.37
C LEU A 19 0.06 -10.21 -11.13
N ASP A 20 1.34 -9.85 -10.93
CA ASP A 20 1.97 -8.77 -11.68
C ASP A 20 2.00 -9.05 -13.19
N ILE A 21 2.35 -10.27 -13.61
CA ILE A 21 2.29 -10.69 -15.02
C ILE A 21 0.86 -10.59 -15.56
N ASP A 22 -0.10 -11.21 -14.87
CA ASP A 22 -1.51 -11.23 -15.26
C ASP A 22 -2.09 -9.81 -15.43
N GLN A 23 -1.87 -8.94 -14.44
CA GLN A 23 -2.33 -7.56 -14.51
C GLN A 23 -1.63 -6.77 -15.62
N SER A 24 -0.32 -6.96 -15.81
CA SER A 24 0.43 -6.29 -16.88
C SER A 24 -0.05 -6.72 -18.28
N ALA A 25 -0.44 -7.98 -18.45
CA ALA A 25 -1.00 -8.50 -19.69
C ALA A 25 -2.36 -7.87 -19.99
N ARG A 26 -3.25 -7.78 -18.98
CA ARG A 26 -4.54 -7.09 -19.12
C ARG A 26 -4.38 -5.62 -19.46
N ARG A 27 -3.45 -4.92 -18.80
CA ARG A 27 -3.13 -3.50 -19.10
C ARG A 27 -2.70 -3.32 -20.55
N LYS A 28 -1.75 -4.14 -21.02
CA LYS A 28 -1.31 -4.12 -22.43
C LYS A 28 -2.44 -4.45 -23.40
N ALA A 29 -3.34 -5.37 -23.05
CA ALA A 29 -4.52 -5.70 -23.87
C ALA A 29 -5.42 -4.47 -24.08
N GLN A 30 -5.64 -3.67 -23.04
CA GLN A 30 -6.43 -2.43 -23.15
C GLN A 30 -5.69 -1.34 -23.93
N ASP A 31 -4.43 -1.09 -23.57
CA ASP A 31 -3.68 0.05 -24.11
C ASP A 31 -3.33 -0.14 -25.60
N VAL A 32 -2.92 -1.36 -25.98
CA VAL A 32 -2.42 -1.66 -27.33
C VAL A 32 -3.55 -2.09 -28.25
N PHE A 33 -4.43 -2.98 -27.79
CA PHE A 33 -5.46 -3.59 -28.63
C PHE A 33 -6.84 -2.94 -28.48
N LYS A 34 -6.98 -1.96 -27.57
CA LYS A 34 -8.24 -1.24 -27.27
C LYS A 34 -9.39 -2.18 -26.91
N ILE A 35 -9.06 -3.36 -26.40
CA ILE A 35 -10.04 -4.32 -25.90
C ILE A 35 -10.47 -3.83 -24.52
N LYS A 36 -11.77 -3.61 -24.34
CA LYS A 36 -12.32 -3.25 -23.03
C LYS A 36 -12.54 -4.51 -22.22
N ASP A 37 -11.57 -4.84 -21.36
CA ASP A 37 -11.69 -5.96 -20.42
C ASP A 37 -12.67 -5.58 -19.29
N PRO A 38 -13.82 -6.26 -19.15
CA PRO A 38 -14.79 -5.99 -18.10
C PRO A 38 -14.23 -6.29 -16.69
N ASP A 39 -13.22 -7.16 -16.58
CA ASP A 39 -12.65 -7.64 -15.30
C ASP A 39 -11.30 -6.99 -14.97
N TYR A 40 -11.01 -5.84 -15.59
CA TYR A 40 -9.78 -5.11 -15.35
C TYR A 40 -9.67 -4.60 -13.91
N TYR A 41 -8.48 -4.77 -13.34
CA TYR A 41 -8.14 -4.24 -12.02
C TYR A 41 -6.75 -3.61 -12.02
N GLU A 42 -6.55 -2.69 -11.08
CA GLU A 42 -5.23 -2.16 -10.73
C GLU A 42 -4.63 -2.95 -9.59
N TYR A 43 -3.32 -3.21 -9.66
CA TYR A 43 -2.61 -4.03 -8.68
C TYR A 43 -1.55 -3.24 -7.93
N GLU A 44 -1.59 -3.33 -6.60
CA GLU A 44 -0.54 -2.84 -5.71
C GLU A 44 -0.38 -3.85 -4.57
N GLY A 45 0.82 -4.42 -4.43
CA GLY A 45 1.12 -5.42 -3.41
C GLY A 45 1.64 -4.77 -2.13
N HIS A 46 1.05 -5.10 -0.99
CA HIS A 46 1.54 -4.65 0.32
C HIS A 46 1.90 -5.82 1.25
N ILE A 47 3.10 -5.79 1.80
CA ILE A 47 3.56 -6.75 2.81
C ILE A 47 3.83 -5.99 4.11
N PHE A 48 3.18 -6.39 5.20
CA PHE A 48 3.45 -5.80 6.52
C PHE A 48 4.36 -6.73 7.33
N PHE A 49 5.53 -6.23 7.74
CA PHE A 49 6.40 -6.88 8.71
C PHE A 49 6.12 -6.31 10.09
N ASP A 50 5.80 -7.15 11.05
CA ASP A 50 5.77 -6.80 12.48
C ASP A 50 7.17 -6.98 13.08
N ASP A 51 7.49 -6.23 14.15
CA ASP A 51 8.80 -6.16 14.85
C ASP A 51 10.00 -6.34 13.89
N ALA A 52 10.04 -5.48 12.87
CA ALA A 52 10.90 -5.65 11.72
C ALA A 52 12.32 -5.12 11.95
N MET A 53 12.58 -4.52 13.11
CA MET A 53 13.82 -3.86 13.49
C MET A 53 14.35 -4.48 14.80
N GLU A 54 15.65 -4.70 14.85
CA GLU A 54 16.41 -5.17 16.01
C GLU A 54 17.53 -4.17 16.31
N GLU A 55 17.96 -4.11 17.57
CA GLU A 55 19.11 -3.29 17.96
C GLU A 55 20.38 -4.14 17.87
N ASP A 56 21.39 -3.62 17.18
CA ASP A 56 22.72 -4.24 17.09
C ASP A 56 23.56 -3.93 18.35
N GLU A 57 24.74 -4.55 18.47
CA GLU A 57 25.72 -4.34 19.55
C GLU A 57 26.12 -2.86 19.71
N ASN A 58 26.00 -2.08 18.63
CA ASN A 58 26.27 -0.63 18.60
C ASN A 58 25.04 0.25 18.91
N ASN A 59 23.92 -0.33 19.40
CA ASN A 59 22.62 0.33 19.58
C ASN A 59 22.04 0.96 18.29
N GLU A 60 22.45 0.47 17.11
CA GLU A 60 21.86 0.88 15.85
C GLU A 60 20.67 0.00 15.49
N GLN A 61 19.59 0.60 14.99
CA GLN A 61 18.44 -0.17 14.53
C GLN A 61 18.68 -0.77 13.14
N ILE A 62 18.76 -2.09 13.10
CA ILE A 62 18.96 -2.88 11.87
C ILE A 62 17.69 -3.68 11.51
N PRO A 63 17.44 -3.95 10.22
CA PRO A 63 16.36 -4.84 9.82
C PRO A 63 16.59 -6.26 10.33
N ASN A 64 15.54 -6.89 10.85
CA ASN A 64 15.61 -8.26 11.35
C ASN A 64 15.91 -9.28 10.23
N LYS A 65 16.20 -10.51 10.64
CA LYS A 65 16.49 -11.62 9.71
C LYS A 65 15.42 -11.87 8.66
N PHE A 66 14.14 -11.61 8.96
CA PHE A 66 13.03 -11.87 8.04
C PHE A 66 12.97 -10.85 6.91
N VAL A 67 13.30 -9.58 7.19
CA VAL A 67 13.42 -8.54 6.17
C VAL A 67 14.61 -8.85 5.26
N GLN A 68 15.72 -9.31 5.81
CA GLN A 68 16.89 -9.73 5.05
C GLN A 68 16.58 -10.95 4.17
N GLN A 69 15.85 -11.93 4.70
CA GLN A 69 15.40 -13.11 3.96
C GLN A 69 14.51 -12.70 2.76
N LEU A 70 13.56 -11.78 2.95
CA LEU A 70 12.74 -11.27 1.84
C LEU A 70 13.62 -10.69 0.71
N LEU A 71 14.63 -9.88 1.06
CA LEU A 71 15.55 -9.29 0.11
C LEU A 71 16.33 -10.35 -0.68
N GLY A 72 16.74 -11.44 -0.04
CA GLY A 72 17.44 -12.54 -0.71
C GLY A 72 16.55 -13.42 -1.60
N VAL A 73 15.24 -13.42 -1.37
CA VAL A 73 14.29 -14.32 -2.06
C VAL A 73 13.62 -13.65 -3.27
N ILE A 74 13.57 -12.32 -3.35
CA ILE A 74 12.85 -11.59 -4.41
C ILE A 74 13.33 -11.93 -5.83
N ASP A 75 14.64 -12.00 -6.05
CA ASP A 75 15.23 -12.33 -7.35
C ASP A 75 14.98 -13.78 -7.74
N ARG A 76 15.02 -14.68 -6.75
CA ARG A 76 14.71 -16.11 -6.94
C ARG A 76 13.25 -16.32 -7.29
N ALA A 77 12.34 -15.59 -6.66
CA ALA A 77 10.91 -15.62 -7.00
C ALA A 77 10.68 -15.12 -8.43
N ALA A 78 11.31 -13.99 -8.79
CA ALA A 78 11.20 -13.40 -10.13
C ALA A 78 11.73 -14.38 -11.20
N THR A 79 12.95 -14.91 -11.00
CA THR A 79 13.56 -15.88 -11.92
C THR A 79 12.71 -17.14 -12.08
N ALA A 80 12.11 -17.63 -10.99
CA ALA A 80 11.29 -18.85 -11.03
C ALA A 80 9.93 -18.66 -11.72
N VAL A 81 9.36 -17.45 -11.73
CA VAL A 81 8.06 -17.19 -12.37
C VAL A 81 8.22 -16.80 -13.83
N HIS A 82 9.25 -16.04 -14.18
CA HIS A 82 9.50 -15.60 -15.55
C HIS A 82 10.34 -16.58 -16.35
N GLU A 83 10.82 -17.67 -15.73
CA GLU A 83 11.61 -18.74 -16.35
C GLU A 83 12.89 -18.23 -17.04
N CYS A 84 13.40 -17.08 -16.62
CA CYS A 84 14.63 -16.48 -17.11
C CYS A 84 15.40 -15.83 -15.94
N PRO A 85 16.75 -15.78 -15.99
CA PRO A 85 17.53 -15.13 -14.95
C PRO A 85 17.16 -13.64 -14.83
N MET A 86 16.55 -13.27 -13.72
CA MET A 86 16.11 -11.89 -13.47
C MET A 86 16.69 -11.35 -12.17
N LYS A 87 17.07 -10.07 -12.22
CA LYS A 87 17.44 -9.28 -11.05
C LYS A 87 16.48 -8.11 -10.92
N ILE A 88 15.81 -8.02 -9.79
CA ILE A 88 14.93 -6.91 -9.48
C ILE A 88 15.79 -5.75 -8.95
N PRO A 89 15.57 -4.51 -9.40
CA PRO A 89 16.26 -3.36 -8.84
C PRO A 89 16.07 -3.26 -7.32
N PRO A 90 17.07 -2.75 -6.58
CA PRO A 90 16.94 -2.58 -5.14
C PRO A 90 15.76 -1.66 -4.80
N PRO A 91 15.10 -1.86 -3.64
CA PRO A 91 13.94 -1.06 -3.29
C PRO A 91 14.31 0.38 -2.99
N PHE A 92 13.38 1.29 -3.29
CA PHE A 92 13.40 2.63 -2.73
C PHE A 92 13.08 2.58 -1.24
N LYS A 93 13.97 3.13 -0.43
CA LYS A 93 13.83 3.21 1.03
C LYS A 93 13.19 4.54 1.39
N THR A 94 12.08 4.53 2.11
CA THR A 94 11.43 5.75 2.62
C THR A 94 11.24 5.62 4.13
N PRO A 95 11.75 6.57 4.95
CA PRO A 95 11.43 6.60 6.37
C PRO A 95 9.95 6.90 6.57
N THR A 96 9.31 6.26 7.55
CA THR A 96 7.90 6.47 7.87
C THR A 96 7.71 6.70 9.37
N PRO A 97 6.62 7.35 9.80
CA PRO A 97 6.39 7.59 11.23
C PRO A 97 6.33 6.32 12.09
N TYR A 98 6.06 5.16 11.49
CA TYR A 98 5.96 3.87 12.16
C TYR A 98 7.20 2.97 11.93
N GLY A 99 8.25 3.47 11.27
CA GLY A 99 9.45 2.69 10.93
C GLY A 99 9.96 3.06 9.54
N GLY A 100 9.82 2.13 8.60
CA GLY A 100 10.26 2.33 7.22
C GLY A 100 9.35 1.70 6.18
N ARG A 101 9.64 1.99 4.92
CA ARG A 101 8.98 1.41 3.76
C ARG A 101 10.01 1.10 2.68
N LEU A 102 9.92 -0.11 2.13
CA LEU A 102 10.68 -0.55 0.97
C LEU A 102 9.71 -0.67 -0.21
N THR A 103 10.02 -0.02 -1.33
CA THR A 103 9.17 -0.04 -2.53
C THR A 103 9.95 -0.55 -3.73
N TRP A 104 9.46 -1.62 -4.33
CA TRP A 104 9.96 -2.18 -5.58
C TRP A 104 8.99 -1.88 -6.73
N VAL A 105 9.55 -1.71 -7.92
CA VAL A 105 8.81 -1.81 -9.18
C VAL A 105 9.01 -3.22 -9.71
N LEU A 106 7.92 -3.97 -9.82
CA LEU A 106 7.94 -5.33 -10.36
C LEU A 106 8.08 -5.31 -11.90
N PRO A 107 8.48 -6.43 -12.54
CA PRO A 107 8.71 -6.49 -13.98
C PRO A 107 7.50 -6.09 -14.84
N GLY A 108 6.28 -6.38 -14.38
CA GLY A 108 5.01 -5.98 -15.00
C GLY A 108 4.62 -4.52 -14.77
N GLY A 109 5.42 -3.76 -14.00
CA GLY A 109 5.24 -2.34 -13.73
C GLY A 109 4.35 -2.03 -12.54
N ASN A 110 3.90 -3.03 -11.78
CA ASN A 110 3.17 -2.80 -10.53
C ASN A 110 4.13 -2.58 -9.35
N PHE A 111 3.62 -1.97 -8.29
CA PHE A 111 4.40 -1.75 -7.08
C PHE A 111 4.25 -2.90 -6.09
N LEU A 112 5.38 -3.30 -5.50
CA LEU A 112 5.42 -4.09 -4.28
C LEU A 112 5.97 -3.22 -3.16
N ILE A 113 5.23 -3.14 -2.05
CA ILE A 113 5.53 -2.26 -0.93
C ILE A 113 5.63 -3.10 0.34
N ALA A 114 6.83 -3.18 0.92
CA ALA A 114 7.01 -3.76 2.26
C ALA A 114 7.02 -2.64 3.31
N HIS A 115 6.11 -2.73 4.26
CA HIS A 115 6.02 -1.87 5.44
C HIS A 115 6.82 -2.50 6.58
N ILE A 116 7.90 -1.84 6.97
CA ILE A 116 8.84 -2.25 8.00
C ILE A 116 8.44 -1.55 9.31
N LYS A 117 7.72 -2.26 10.17
CA LYS A 117 7.21 -1.68 11.42
C LYS A 117 8.23 -1.80 12.53
N ASP A 118 8.52 -0.66 13.16
CA ASP A 118 9.37 -0.57 14.33
C ASP A 118 8.51 -0.60 15.61
N LYS A 119 8.77 -1.57 16.49
CA LYS A 119 8.00 -1.73 17.74
C LYS A 119 8.13 -0.53 18.67
N THR A 120 9.23 0.22 18.61
CA THR A 120 9.49 1.37 19.49
C THR A 120 8.64 2.58 19.10
N LYS A 121 8.29 2.70 17.81
CA LYS A 121 7.48 3.80 17.25
C LYS A 121 5.97 3.50 17.26
N ILE A 122 5.59 2.27 17.60
CA ILE A 122 4.23 1.76 17.42
C ILE A 122 3.66 1.28 18.75
N ARG A 123 2.41 1.64 19.05
CA ARG A 123 1.74 1.16 20.27
C ARG A 123 1.56 -0.36 20.25
N HIS A 124 2.10 -1.04 21.27
CA HIS A 124 1.99 -2.49 21.42
C HIS A 124 0.54 -3.00 21.56
N LYS A 125 0.34 -4.28 21.20
CA LYS A 125 -0.93 -5.04 21.33
C LYS A 125 -2.11 -4.42 20.57
N LYS A 126 -1.85 -3.67 19.50
CA LYS A 126 -2.87 -3.15 18.59
C LYS A 126 -2.71 -3.76 17.20
N ARG A 127 -3.83 -3.90 16.49
CA ARG A 127 -3.87 -4.47 15.14
C ARG A 127 -3.49 -3.42 14.09
N TRP A 128 -2.27 -2.90 14.17
CA TRP A 128 -1.81 -1.78 13.37
C TRP A 128 -1.91 -2.01 11.87
N SER A 129 -1.61 -3.21 11.37
CA SER A 129 -1.77 -3.54 9.95
C SER A 129 -3.24 -3.39 9.50
N GLN A 130 -4.21 -3.80 10.32
CA GLN A 130 -5.63 -3.62 10.03
C GLN A 130 -6.02 -2.15 10.05
N VAL A 131 -5.55 -1.39 11.05
CA VAL A 131 -5.80 0.05 11.13
C VAL A 131 -5.23 0.75 9.90
N MET A 132 -3.98 0.45 9.52
CA MET A 132 -3.34 1.00 8.33
C MET A 132 -4.12 0.65 7.06
N TYR A 133 -4.56 -0.60 6.92
CA TYR A 133 -5.38 -1.02 5.78
C TYR A 133 -6.69 -0.21 5.70
N MET A 134 -7.37 -0.02 6.83
CA MET A 134 -8.59 0.79 6.85
C MET A 134 -8.32 2.27 6.55
N TYR A 135 -7.23 2.85 7.03
CA TYR A 135 -6.85 4.22 6.68
C TYR A 135 -6.46 4.37 5.21
N TYR A 136 -5.78 3.37 4.63
CA TYR A 136 -5.45 3.39 3.22
C TYR A 136 -6.71 3.22 2.35
N LEU A 137 -7.54 2.22 2.64
CA LEU A 137 -8.73 1.96 1.86
C LEU A 137 -9.76 3.08 2.03
N LEU A 138 -10.16 3.36 3.27
CA LEU A 138 -11.18 4.37 3.55
C LEU A 138 -10.61 5.76 3.36
N GLY A 139 -9.49 6.10 4.00
CA GLY A 139 -8.93 7.45 4.01
C GLY A 139 -8.32 7.88 2.67
N TYR A 140 -7.45 7.04 2.09
CA TYR A 140 -6.70 7.42 0.89
C TYR A 140 -7.44 7.07 -0.40
N ARG A 141 -7.87 5.82 -0.58
CA ARG A 141 -8.59 5.42 -1.79
C ARG A 141 -10.01 5.98 -1.84
N LEU A 142 -10.81 5.77 -0.80
CA LEU A 142 -12.22 6.15 -0.82
C LEU A 142 -12.43 7.64 -0.51
N PHE A 143 -11.82 8.16 0.57
CA PHE A 143 -11.99 9.55 1.00
C PHE A 143 -11.07 10.52 0.25
N GLY A 144 -9.90 10.09 -0.23
CA GLY A 144 -9.08 10.86 -1.16
C GLY A 144 -9.84 11.13 -2.46
N GLU A 145 -10.54 10.11 -2.96
CA GLU A 145 -11.54 10.28 -4.02
C GLU A 145 -12.73 11.11 -3.56
N LEU A 146 -13.28 10.94 -2.34
CA LEU A 146 -14.41 11.77 -1.89
C LEU A 146 -14.06 13.25 -1.76
N ASN A 147 -12.83 13.62 -1.42
CA ASN A 147 -12.39 15.02 -1.46
C ASN A 147 -12.35 15.56 -2.90
N ILE A 148 -11.99 14.72 -3.87
CA ILE A 148 -12.05 15.04 -5.30
C ILE A 148 -13.51 15.08 -5.77
N ILE A 149 -14.34 14.11 -5.39
CA ILE A 149 -15.77 14.04 -5.70
C ILE A 149 -16.51 15.20 -5.05
N GLU A 150 -16.19 15.62 -3.82
CA GLU A 150 -16.80 16.77 -3.14
C GLU A 150 -16.37 18.07 -3.81
N LYS A 151 -15.11 18.19 -4.25
CA LYS A 151 -14.66 19.29 -5.13
C LYS A 151 -15.41 19.29 -6.46
N LEU A 152 -15.64 18.13 -7.09
CA LEU A 152 -16.41 17.97 -8.33
C LEU A 152 -17.91 18.29 -8.10
N TYR A 153 -18.49 17.86 -6.99
CA TYR A 153 -19.87 18.15 -6.58
C TYR A 153 -20.06 19.63 -6.26
N LYS A 154 -19.09 20.28 -5.60
CA LYS A 154 -19.06 21.74 -5.36
C LYS A 154 -18.89 22.52 -6.67
N LYS A 155 -18.07 22.03 -7.61
CA LYS A 155 -17.92 22.59 -8.96
C LYS A 155 -19.21 22.46 -9.79
N LYS A 156 -19.90 21.32 -9.68
CA LYS A 156 -21.22 21.09 -10.28
C LYS A 156 -22.31 21.95 -9.62
N ARG A 157 -22.28 22.13 -8.28
CA ARG A 157 -23.14 23.07 -7.54
C ARG A 157 -22.99 24.53 -7.96
N LYS A 158 -21.80 25.01 -8.37
CA LYS A 158 -21.64 26.36 -8.95
C LYS A 158 -22.30 26.50 -10.33
N LYS A 159 -22.44 25.40 -11.07
CA LYS A 159 -23.12 25.35 -12.37
C LYS A 159 -24.65 25.19 -12.20
N ASP A 160 -25.04 24.41 -11.19
CA ASP A 160 -26.44 24.08 -10.86
C ASP A 160 -27.08 25.07 -9.86
N SER A 161 -26.33 26.00 -9.27
CA SER A 161 -26.90 27.12 -8.48
C SER A 161 -27.75 28.08 -9.31
N SER A 162 -27.85 27.85 -10.63
CA SER A 162 -28.86 28.46 -11.49
C SER A 162 -30.24 27.78 -11.41
N LYS A 163 -30.36 26.56 -10.85
CA LYS A 163 -31.64 25.82 -10.80
C LYS A 163 -31.78 24.96 -9.52
N ASN A 164 -32.57 25.51 -8.60
CA ASN A 164 -33.34 24.85 -7.52
C ASN A 164 -32.63 24.19 -6.33
N LYS A 165 -32.95 24.73 -5.14
CA LYS A 165 -32.63 24.22 -3.80
C LYS A 165 -33.76 23.30 -3.30
N SER A 166 -33.47 22.03 -3.01
CA SER A 166 -33.99 21.36 -1.79
C SER A 166 -33.39 19.96 -1.62
N LYS A 167 -33.30 19.54 -0.34
CA LYS A 167 -32.79 18.27 0.22
C LYS A 167 -31.29 18.26 0.57
N ILE A 168 -31.05 18.64 1.82
CA ILE A 168 -29.76 18.63 2.52
C ILE A 168 -29.65 17.31 3.28
N PHE A 169 -28.66 16.47 2.96
CA PHE A 169 -28.26 15.35 3.82
C PHE A 169 -27.23 15.88 4.83
N LYS A 170 -27.60 15.98 6.12
CA LYS A 170 -26.77 16.57 7.21
C LYS A 170 -25.92 15.54 7.98
N GLY A 171 -25.65 14.36 7.41
CA GLY A 171 -25.08 13.23 8.16
C GLY A 171 -23.56 13.22 8.38
N PHE A 172 -22.76 13.89 7.53
CA PHE A 172 -21.30 13.63 7.50
C PHE A 172 -20.40 14.76 8.02
N GLY A 173 -20.92 15.98 8.18
CA GLY A 173 -20.11 17.12 8.67
C GLY A 173 -19.60 16.95 10.11
N ASN A 174 -20.35 16.23 10.94
CA ASN A 174 -19.99 16.00 12.35
C ASN A 174 -18.86 14.98 12.53
N LEU A 175 -18.60 14.11 11.54
CA LEU A 175 -17.52 13.12 11.62
C LEU A 175 -16.16 13.77 11.36
N LEU A 176 -16.09 14.69 10.39
CA LEU A 176 -14.88 15.45 10.06
C LEU A 176 -14.53 16.47 11.17
N ASN A 177 -15.53 17.17 11.71
CA ASN A 177 -15.33 18.10 12.83
C ASN A 177 -14.84 17.42 14.12
N ASN A 178 -15.12 16.13 14.29
CA ASN A 178 -14.59 15.34 15.41
C ASN A 178 -13.19 14.77 15.15
N MET A 179 -12.69 14.77 13.91
CA MET A 179 -11.30 14.38 13.60
C MET A 179 -10.33 15.56 13.65
N ASP A 180 -10.79 16.79 13.37
CA ASP A 180 -9.94 17.99 13.32
C ASP A 180 -9.72 18.71 14.67
N ASN A 181 -10.35 18.27 15.76
CA ASN A 181 -10.17 18.90 17.07
C ASN A 181 -9.18 18.14 17.95
N LYS A 182 -7.95 18.68 18.01
CA LYS A 182 -7.02 18.69 19.16
C LYS A 182 -7.00 17.40 20.01
N LEU A 183 -6.02 16.52 19.76
CA LEU A 183 -5.32 15.62 20.72
C LEU A 183 -4.56 14.57 19.88
N ARG A 184 -3.24 14.61 19.73
CA ARG A 184 -2.29 14.30 20.81
C ARG A 184 -0.87 14.84 20.52
N ILE A 185 -0.42 15.73 21.42
CA ILE A 185 0.93 15.81 22.06
C ILE A 185 2.06 16.17 21.06
N LYS A 186 2.69 17.37 21.01
CA LYS A 186 3.33 18.20 22.05
C LYS A 186 3.96 17.40 23.20
N VAL A 187 5.00 16.64 22.87
CA VAL A 187 6.31 16.55 23.54
C VAL A 187 7.31 16.20 22.45
#